data_AF-A0A4S4ZRU2-F1
#
_entry.id   AF-A0A4S4ZRU2-F1
#
_cell.length_a   1.000
_cell.length_b   1.000
_cell.length_c   1.000
_cell.angle_alpha   90.00
_cell.angle_beta   90.00
_cell.angle_gamma   90.00
#
_symmetry.space_group_name_H-M   'P 1'
#
loop_
_entity.id
_entity.type
_entity.pdbx_description
1 polymer ?
#
loop_
_entity_poly.entity_id
_entity_poly.type
_entity_poly.pdbx_seq_one_letter_code
_entity_poly.pdbx_strand_id
1 'polypeptide(L)'
;MVDGQVTATRPVSLRERGAELLQRSRDVWSHDDRHPAFDRILDDLAPDEARILVMLLRDGPQPSVDVRTGGPIGMVNSQLIAPGLTMVGARAGLRHLEQVPSYLNNLFRLGLVWFSREPVRDHMEYQVLEAQPDVLAALHSVRFAKVVRRSIHLTPFGEEFCKVALVDEEVALSADLPEHATPSEEGPQA
;
A
#
# COMPACT_ATOMS: atom_id res chain seq x y z
N MET A 1 11.75 47.90 -39.45
CA MET A 1 11.51 46.44 -39.45
C MET A 1 12.17 45.89 -38.21
N VAL A 2 11.40 45.29 -37.31
CA VAL A 2 11.87 44.80 -36.01
C VAL A 2 12.04 43.29 -36.15
N ASP A 3 13.28 42.81 -36.11
CA ASP A 3 13.59 41.38 -36.10
C ASP A 3 13.34 40.81 -34.69
N GLY A 4 12.23 40.10 -34.55
CA GLY A 4 11.89 39.35 -33.34
C GLY A 4 12.68 38.05 -33.26
N GLN A 5 13.82 38.07 -32.56
CA GLN A 5 14.47 36.82 -32.15
C GLN A 5 13.65 36.15 -31.05
N VAL A 6 12.92 35.10 -31.41
CA VAL A 6 12.32 34.16 -30.46
C VAL A 6 13.44 33.31 -29.89
N THR A 7 13.88 33.61 -28.67
CA THR A 7 14.83 32.77 -27.93
C THR A 7 14.13 31.48 -27.52
N ALA A 8 14.25 30.43 -28.32
CA ALA A 8 13.73 29.12 -27.98
C ALA A 8 14.48 28.57 -26.76
N THR A 9 13.80 28.51 -25.60
CA THR A 9 14.35 27.90 -24.39
C THR A 9 14.49 26.41 -24.62
N ARG A 10 15.73 25.92 -24.71
CA ARG A 10 15.99 24.48 -24.83
C ARG A 10 15.52 23.79 -23.55
N PRO A 11 14.79 22.66 -23.65
CA PRO A 11 14.40 21.90 -22.47
C PRO A 11 15.65 21.43 -21.70
N VAL A 12 15.64 21.66 -20.40
CA VAL A 12 16.72 21.24 -19.48
C VAL A 12 16.83 19.72 -19.53
N SER A 13 18.03 19.22 -19.78
CA SER A 13 18.30 17.77 -19.86
C SER A 13 18.13 17.09 -18.49
N LEU A 14 17.88 15.77 -18.50
CA LEU A 14 17.82 14.98 -17.26
C LEU A 14 19.11 15.09 -16.44
N ARG A 15 20.26 15.22 -17.11
CA ARG A 15 21.56 15.41 -16.46
C ARG A 15 21.65 16.76 -15.74
N GLU A 16 21.17 17.83 -16.36
CA GLU A 16 21.15 19.17 -15.76
C GLU A 16 20.18 19.22 -14.57
N ARG A 17 18.97 18.65 -14.71
CA ARG A 17 18.02 18.51 -13.59
C ARG A 17 18.59 17.70 -12.43
N GLY A 18 19.31 16.62 -12.72
CA GLY A 18 20.00 15.81 -11.71
C GLY A 18 21.11 16.58 -11.00
N ALA A 19 21.89 17.38 -11.72
CA ALA A 19 22.94 18.20 -11.12
C ALA A 19 22.35 19.27 -10.20
N GLU A 20 21.25 19.92 -10.59
CA GLU A 20 20.55 20.90 -9.77
C GLU A 20 19.97 20.27 -8.49
N LEU A 21 19.41 19.05 -8.57
CA LEU A 21 18.97 18.30 -7.39
C LEU A 21 20.11 18.06 -6.40
N LEU A 22 21.26 17.60 -6.88
CA LEU A 22 22.45 17.36 -6.05
C LEU A 22 23.06 18.66 -5.50
N GLN A 23 22.89 19.78 -6.21
CA GLN A 23 23.32 21.07 -5.72
C GLN A 23 22.43 21.55 -4.58
N ARG A 24 21.10 21.42 -4.71
CA ARG A 24 20.14 21.73 -3.64
C ARG A 24 20.29 20.83 -2.43
N SER A 25 20.60 19.55 -2.60
CA SER A 25 20.81 18.62 -1.47
C SER A 25 22.04 18.96 -0.62
N ARG A 26 22.91 19.87 -1.08
CA ARG A 26 24.07 20.36 -0.33
C ARG A 26 23.74 21.62 0.49
N ASP A 27 22.56 22.19 0.31
CA ASP A 27 22.10 23.35 1.07
C ASP A 27 21.51 22.92 2.41
N VAL A 28 22.29 23.15 3.47
CA VAL A 28 21.93 22.78 4.85
C VAL A 28 20.89 23.74 5.44
N TRP A 29 20.58 24.85 4.75
CA TRP A 29 19.59 25.85 5.18
C TRP A 29 18.21 25.64 4.56
N SER A 30 18.03 24.57 3.77
CA SER A 30 16.75 24.24 3.17
C SER A 30 15.77 23.72 4.22
N HIS A 31 14.73 24.50 4.51
CA HIS A 31 13.59 24.13 5.34
C HIS A 31 12.48 23.47 4.50
N ASP A 32 12.80 22.35 3.85
CA ASP A 32 11.79 21.58 3.11
C ASP A 32 11.07 20.67 4.11
N ASP A 33 10.02 21.20 4.75
CA ASP A 33 9.30 20.53 5.85
C ASP A 33 8.47 19.31 5.39
N ARG A 34 8.37 19.06 4.08
CA ARG A 34 7.52 18.01 3.49
C ARG A 34 8.18 17.35 2.30
N HIS A 35 7.92 16.06 2.12
CA HIS A 35 8.46 15.33 0.98
C HIS A 35 7.87 15.87 -0.35
N PRO A 36 8.69 16.25 -1.35
CA PRO A 36 8.24 16.91 -2.60
C PRO A 36 7.44 16.03 -3.56
N ALA A 37 7.12 14.80 -3.14
CA ALA A 37 6.26 13.87 -3.88
C ALA A 37 4.81 13.91 -3.41
N PHE A 38 4.55 14.39 -2.19
CA PHE A 38 3.23 14.30 -1.55
C PHE A 38 2.15 15.04 -2.35
N ASP A 39 2.45 16.21 -2.90
CA ASP A 39 1.49 16.94 -3.75
C ASP A 39 1.05 16.11 -4.96
N ARG A 40 1.99 15.46 -5.65
CA ARG A 40 1.67 14.60 -6.80
C ARG A 40 0.92 13.35 -6.40
N ILE A 41 1.20 12.82 -5.21
CA ILE A 41 0.49 11.65 -4.67
C ILE A 41 -0.97 12.01 -4.38
N LEU A 42 -1.24 13.21 -3.87
CA LEU A 42 -2.61 13.70 -3.67
C LEU A 42 -3.40 13.80 -4.98
N ASP A 43 -2.75 14.25 -6.07
CA ASP A 43 -3.37 14.30 -7.40
C ASP A 43 -3.65 12.89 -7.98
N ASP A 44 -2.88 11.89 -7.56
CA ASP A 44 -2.95 10.50 -8.02
C ASP A 44 -3.85 9.60 -7.14
N LEU A 45 -4.43 10.14 -6.06
CA LEU A 45 -5.23 9.39 -5.07
C LEU A 45 -6.74 9.52 -5.32
N ALA A 46 -7.44 8.39 -5.27
CA ALA A 46 -8.89 8.39 -5.11
C ALA A 46 -9.29 8.69 -3.66
N PRO A 47 -10.47 9.29 -3.40
CA PRO A 47 -10.95 9.52 -2.04
C PRO A 47 -11.06 8.24 -1.19
N ASP A 48 -11.47 7.13 -1.80
CA ASP A 48 -11.56 5.83 -1.12
C ASP A 48 -10.17 5.26 -0.78
N GLU A 49 -9.14 5.54 -1.58
CA GLU A 49 -7.75 5.15 -1.29
C GLU A 49 -7.21 5.92 -0.08
N ALA A 50 -7.51 7.22 0.03
CA ALA A 50 -7.17 8.00 1.22
C ALA A 50 -7.84 7.44 2.48
N ARG A 51 -9.07 6.93 2.38
CA ARG A 51 -9.75 6.27 3.50
C ARG A 51 -9.09 4.96 3.92
N ILE A 52 -8.61 4.16 2.96
CA ILE A 52 -7.82 2.96 3.26
C ILE A 52 -6.55 3.34 4.03
N LEU A 53 -5.84 4.37 3.58
CA LEU A 53 -4.60 4.83 4.21
C LEU A 53 -4.83 5.32 5.65
N VAL A 54 -5.85 6.14 5.88
CA VAL A 54 -6.19 6.62 7.23
C VAL A 54 -6.61 5.46 8.14
N MET A 55 -7.36 4.48 7.62
CA MET A 55 -7.73 3.28 8.37
C MET A 55 -6.49 2.46 8.74
N LEU A 56 -5.57 2.22 7.80
CA LEU A 56 -4.32 1.52 8.07
C LEU A 56 -3.45 2.27 9.10
N LEU A 57 -3.44 3.61 9.06
CA LEU A 57 -2.69 4.41 10.02
C LEU A 57 -3.25 4.24 11.44
N ARG A 58 -4.58 4.25 11.60
CA ARG A 58 -5.24 4.24 12.91
C ARG A 58 -5.43 2.84 13.49
N ASP A 59 -5.84 1.90 12.65
CA ASP A 59 -6.25 0.56 13.06
C ASP A 59 -5.13 -0.45 12.83
N GLY A 60 -4.09 -0.06 12.09
CA GLY A 60 -2.89 -0.86 11.89
C GLY A 60 -2.99 -1.82 10.72
N PRO A 61 -2.06 -2.79 10.66
CA PRO A 61 -1.97 -3.76 9.59
C PRO A 61 -3.26 -4.57 9.43
N GLN A 62 -3.66 -4.82 8.18
CA GLN A 62 -4.92 -5.48 7.87
C GLN A 62 -4.71 -6.91 7.35
N PRO A 63 -5.53 -7.88 7.75
CA PRO A 63 -5.43 -9.24 7.28
C PRO A 63 -5.82 -9.35 5.81
N SER A 64 -5.12 -10.23 5.11
CA SER A 64 -5.44 -10.66 3.75
C SER A 64 -5.23 -12.16 3.65
N VAL A 65 -5.99 -12.84 2.79
CA VAL A 65 -5.79 -14.27 2.53
C VAL A 65 -5.74 -14.57 1.05
N ASP A 66 -4.86 -15.51 0.71
CA ASP A 66 -4.90 -16.20 -0.57
C ASP A 66 -5.55 -17.57 -0.38
N VAL A 67 -6.44 -17.94 -1.28
CA VAL A 67 -6.93 -19.31 -1.40
C VAL A 67 -6.16 -20.00 -2.51
N ARG A 68 -5.59 -21.16 -2.21
CA ARG A 68 -4.83 -21.99 -3.17
C ARG A 68 -5.32 -23.42 -3.17
N THR A 69 -4.98 -24.18 -4.22
CA THR A 69 -5.15 -25.64 -4.19
C THR A 69 -4.21 -26.26 -3.15
N GLY A 70 -4.77 -27.16 -2.35
CA GLY A 70 -4.04 -28.12 -1.54
C GLY A 70 -3.80 -29.38 -2.36
N GLY A 71 -2.56 -29.86 -2.42
CA GLY A 71 -2.29 -31.20 -2.93
C GLY A 71 -2.55 -32.26 -1.84
N PRO A 72 -2.78 -33.53 -2.20
CA PRO A 72 -2.49 -34.64 -1.28
C PRO A 72 -1.05 -34.52 -0.76
N ILE A 73 -0.77 -35.01 0.45
CA ILE A 73 0.58 -35.03 1.05
C ILE A 73 1.58 -35.56 0.00
N GLY A 74 2.55 -34.73 -0.42
CA GLY A 74 3.58 -35.08 -1.40
C GLY A 74 3.40 -34.52 -2.83
N MET A 75 2.33 -33.79 -3.15
CA MET A 75 2.11 -33.18 -4.47
C MET A 75 2.46 -31.68 -4.47
N VAL A 76 3.40 -31.25 -5.34
CA VAL A 76 4.10 -29.95 -5.25
C VAL A 76 3.41 -28.80 -6.01
N ASN A 77 2.28 -29.04 -6.68
CA ASN A 77 1.64 -28.01 -7.52
C ASN A 77 0.46 -27.33 -6.82
N SER A 78 0.75 -26.29 -6.04
CA SER A 78 -0.26 -25.39 -5.47
C SER A 78 -0.57 -24.25 -6.45
N GLN A 79 -1.81 -24.20 -6.95
CA GLN A 79 -2.31 -23.14 -7.83
C GLN A 79 -3.07 -22.09 -7.02
N LEU A 80 -2.93 -20.81 -7.37
CA LEU A 80 -3.67 -19.72 -6.77
C LEU A 80 -5.11 -19.72 -7.31
N ILE A 81 -6.10 -19.77 -6.42
CA ILE A 81 -7.53 -19.75 -6.74
C ILE A 81 -8.09 -18.33 -6.61
N ALA A 82 -7.81 -17.69 -5.47
CA ALA A 82 -8.22 -16.31 -5.21
C ALA A 82 -7.10 -15.59 -4.44
N PRO A 83 -6.47 -14.54 -5.01
CA PRO A 83 -5.49 -13.73 -4.29
C PRO A 83 -6.14 -12.64 -3.46
N GLY A 84 -5.50 -12.28 -2.35
CA GLY A 84 -5.69 -10.97 -1.73
C GLY A 84 -7.08 -10.68 -1.17
N LEU A 85 -7.85 -11.70 -0.78
CA LEU A 85 -9.17 -11.50 -0.17
C LEU A 85 -9.00 -10.80 1.17
N THR A 86 -9.73 -9.71 1.39
CA THR A 86 -9.53 -8.83 2.54
C THR A 86 -10.81 -8.06 2.89
N MET A 87 -10.90 -7.61 4.14
CA MET A 87 -11.99 -6.75 4.62
C MET A 87 -11.65 -5.25 4.59
N VAL A 88 -10.50 -4.86 4.02
CA VAL A 88 -10.05 -3.44 3.98
C VAL A 88 -11.14 -2.49 3.49
N GLY A 89 -11.88 -2.85 2.42
CA GLY A 89 -12.94 -1.99 1.90
C GLY A 89 -14.09 -1.77 2.89
N ALA A 90 -14.54 -2.84 3.55
CA ALA A 90 -15.60 -2.75 4.55
C ALA A 90 -15.14 -1.98 5.79
N ARG A 91 -13.91 -2.25 6.28
CA ARG A 91 -13.33 -1.59 7.46
C ARG A 91 -13.07 -0.10 7.24
N ALA A 92 -12.59 0.28 6.06
CA ALA A 92 -12.44 1.70 5.68
C ALA A 92 -13.79 2.38 5.35
N GLY A 93 -14.91 1.64 5.33
CA GLY A 93 -16.25 2.14 5.05
C GLY A 93 -16.43 2.63 3.61
N LEU A 94 -15.76 2.01 2.65
CA LEU A 94 -15.79 2.41 1.24
C LEU A 94 -17.16 2.18 0.62
N ARG A 95 -17.49 2.97 -0.40
CA ARG A 95 -18.75 2.81 -1.15
C ARG A 95 -18.63 1.75 -2.24
N HIS A 96 -17.45 1.64 -2.84
CA HIS A 96 -17.16 0.82 -4.02
C HIS A 96 -16.23 -0.33 -3.66
N LEU A 97 -16.76 -1.36 -2.99
CA LEU A 97 -15.97 -2.51 -2.54
C LEU A 97 -15.35 -3.29 -3.71
N GLU A 98 -16.02 -3.28 -4.86
CA GLU A 98 -15.54 -3.90 -6.10
C GLU A 98 -14.25 -3.27 -6.64
N GLN A 99 -13.94 -2.03 -6.24
CA GLN A 99 -12.74 -1.31 -6.68
C GLN A 99 -11.53 -1.52 -5.77
N VAL A 100 -11.69 -2.20 -4.62
CA VAL A 100 -10.61 -2.45 -3.66
C VAL A 100 -9.35 -3.03 -4.30
N PRO A 101 -9.41 -4.01 -5.23
CA PRO A 101 -8.21 -4.50 -5.89
C PRO A 101 -7.45 -3.41 -6.67
N SER A 102 -8.17 -2.53 -7.37
CA SER A 102 -7.56 -1.40 -8.10
C SER A 102 -6.98 -0.36 -7.15
N TYR A 103 -7.69 -0.05 -6.06
CA TYR A 103 -7.23 0.87 -5.03
C TYR A 103 -5.93 0.39 -4.39
N LEU A 104 -5.88 -0.88 -3.95
CA LEU A 104 -4.69 -1.46 -3.35
C LEU A 104 -3.52 -1.52 -4.34
N ASN A 105 -3.78 -1.78 -5.63
CA ASN A 105 -2.75 -1.74 -6.66
C ASN A 105 -2.17 -0.34 -6.88
N ASN A 106 -3.01 0.71 -6.87
CA ASN A 106 -2.54 2.08 -6.98
C ASN A 106 -1.72 2.49 -5.75
N LEU A 107 -2.21 2.19 -4.55
CA LEU A 107 -1.49 2.45 -3.30
C LEU A 107 -0.12 1.74 -3.28
N PHE A 108 -0.05 0.51 -3.77
CA PHE A 108 1.20 -0.22 -3.92
C PHE A 108 2.12 0.43 -4.98
N ARG A 109 1.57 0.83 -6.14
CA ARG A 109 2.30 1.54 -7.20
C ARG A 109 2.90 2.87 -6.71
N LEU A 110 2.18 3.58 -5.85
CA LEU A 110 2.62 4.83 -5.23
C LEU A 110 3.62 4.60 -4.09
N GLY A 111 3.87 3.35 -3.71
CA GLY A 111 4.79 2.98 -2.63
C GLY A 111 4.26 3.26 -1.23
N LEU A 112 2.94 3.43 -1.07
CA LEU A 112 2.30 3.78 0.21
C LEU A 112 1.97 2.55 1.05
N VAL A 113 1.78 1.39 0.42
CA VAL A 113 1.50 0.11 1.09
C VAL A 113 2.39 -1.01 0.54
N TRP A 114 2.58 -2.07 1.31
CA TRP A 114 3.10 -3.34 0.82
C TRP A 114 2.20 -4.52 1.21
N PHE A 115 2.32 -5.61 0.45
CA PHE A 115 1.69 -6.89 0.75
C PHE A 115 2.72 -7.81 1.40
N SER A 116 2.55 -8.12 2.68
CA SER A 116 3.45 -8.98 3.44
C SER A 116 2.95 -10.43 3.45
N ARG A 117 3.91 -11.35 3.46
CA ARG A 117 3.66 -12.79 3.65
C ARG A 117 3.51 -13.17 5.12
N GLU A 118 3.93 -12.28 6.01
CA GLU A 118 3.79 -12.47 7.45
C GLU A 118 2.35 -12.15 7.86
N PRO A 119 1.73 -12.95 8.73
CA PRO A 119 0.39 -12.64 9.22
C PRO A 119 0.40 -11.45 10.17
N VAL A 120 -0.75 -10.79 10.33
CA VAL A 120 -0.93 -9.82 11.42
C VAL A 120 -0.84 -10.52 12.79
N ARG A 121 -0.48 -9.76 13.83
CA ARG A 121 -0.25 -10.28 15.20
C ARG A 121 -1.52 -10.90 15.81
N ASP A 122 -2.68 -10.29 15.60
CA ASP A 122 -3.94 -10.84 16.12
C ASP A 122 -4.52 -11.89 15.16
N HIS A 123 -4.38 -13.15 15.55
CA HIS A 123 -4.88 -14.28 14.78
C HIS A 123 -6.42 -14.36 14.73
N MET A 124 -7.15 -13.69 15.63
CA MET A 124 -8.62 -13.67 15.63
C MET A 124 -9.17 -12.93 14.42
N GLU A 125 -8.45 -11.94 13.91
CA GLU A 125 -8.86 -11.19 12.72
C GLU A 125 -9.00 -12.08 11.48
N TYR A 126 -8.17 -13.13 11.38
CA TYR A 126 -8.28 -14.09 10.29
C TYR A 126 -9.51 -14.99 10.42
N GLN A 127 -10.02 -15.26 11.63
CA GLN A 127 -11.23 -16.06 11.76
C GLN A 127 -12.44 -15.33 11.16
N VAL A 128 -12.52 -14.01 11.37
CA VAL A 128 -13.57 -13.18 10.78
C VAL A 128 -13.42 -13.10 9.26
N LEU A 129 -12.19 -12.91 8.77
CA LEU A 129 -11.90 -12.86 7.33
C LEU A 129 -12.18 -14.21 6.64
N GLU A 130 -11.73 -15.32 7.22
CA GLU A 130 -11.91 -16.66 6.65
C GLU A 130 -13.38 -17.10 6.62
N ALA A 131 -14.24 -16.49 7.44
CA ALA A 131 -15.69 -16.69 7.44
C ALA A 131 -16.43 -15.80 6.42
N GLN A 132 -15.74 -14.92 5.68
CA GLN A 132 -16.40 -14.07 4.69
C GLN A 132 -16.92 -14.88 3.48
N PRO A 133 -18.04 -14.47 2.86
CA PRO A 133 -18.67 -15.24 1.78
C PRO A 133 -17.77 -15.51 0.57
N ASP A 134 -16.92 -14.55 0.20
CA ASP A 134 -15.97 -14.64 -0.90
C ASP A 134 -14.84 -15.65 -0.61
N VAL A 135 -14.31 -15.66 0.61
CA VAL A 135 -13.33 -16.66 1.05
C VAL A 135 -13.94 -18.05 1.05
N LEU A 136 -15.15 -18.21 1.62
CA LEU A 136 -15.86 -19.49 1.62
C LEU A 136 -16.18 -19.98 0.21
N ALA A 137 -16.61 -19.08 -0.69
CA ALA A 137 -16.85 -19.41 -2.09
C ALA A 137 -15.57 -19.90 -2.79
N ALA A 138 -14.44 -19.24 -2.56
CA ALA A 138 -13.14 -19.66 -3.09
C ALA A 138 -12.71 -21.02 -2.52
N LEU A 139 -12.88 -21.26 -1.22
CA LEU A 139 -12.57 -22.53 -0.57
C LEU A 139 -13.40 -23.69 -1.14
N HIS A 140 -14.69 -23.48 -1.36
CA HIS A 140 -15.59 -24.50 -1.90
C HIS A 140 -15.48 -24.72 -3.42
N SER A 141 -14.74 -23.86 -4.14
CA SER A 141 -14.53 -23.98 -5.58
C SER A 141 -13.62 -25.15 -5.97
N VAL A 142 -12.86 -25.71 -5.02
CA VAL A 142 -11.91 -26.81 -5.24
C VAL A 142 -12.05 -27.88 -4.17
N ARG A 143 -11.71 -29.13 -4.51
CA ARG A 143 -11.82 -30.28 -3.58
C ARG A 143 -10.88 -30.18 -2.38
N PHE A 144 -9.69 -29.63 -2.59
CA PHE A 144 -8.67 -29.46 -1.57
C PHE A 144 -8.19 -28.01 -1.64
N ALA A 145 -8.56 -27.21 -0.65
CA ALA A 145 -8.16 -25.80 -0.57
C ALA A 145 -7.20 -25.59 0.62
N LYS A 146 -6.27 -24.65 0.47
CA LYS A 146 -5.38 -24.14 1.52
C LYS A 146 -5.53 -22.63 1.59
N VAL A 147 -5.74 -22.11 2.80
CA VAL A 147 -5.66 -20.67 3.09
C VAL A 147 -4.20 -20.32 3.38
N VAL A 148 -3.71 -19.26 2.74
CA VAL A 148 -2.41 -18.66 3.06
C VAL A 148 -2.66 -17.26 3.60
N ARG A 149 -2.39 -17.09 4.89
CA ARG A 149 -2.54 -15.80 5.59
C ARG A 149 -1.43 -14.84 5.18
N ARG A 150 -1.82 -13.60 4.99
CA ARG A 150 -1.01 -12.45 4.56
C ARG A 150 -1.48 -11.20 5.28
N SER A 151 -0.76 -10.11 5.09
CA SER A 151 -1.12 -8.83 5.67
C SER A 151 -0.84 -7.67 4.72
N ILE A 152 -1.55 -6.58 4.94
CA ILE A 152 -1.41 -5.30 4.24
C ILE A 152 -0.98 -4.28 5.27
N HIS A 153 0.06 -3.53 4.95
CA HIS A 153 0.69 -2.58 5.85
C HIS A 153 1.01 -1.29 5.10
N LEU A 154 1.10 -0.19 5.83
CA LEU A 154 1.75 1.02 5.33
C LEU A 154 3.26 0.77 5.21
N THR A 155 3.87 1.40 4.22
CA THR A 155 5.32 1.57 4.20
C THR A 155 5.70 2.74 5.11
N PRO A 156 6.98 2.89 5.51
CA PRO A 156 7.43 4.09 6.23
C PRO A 156 7.11 5.39 5.48
N PHE A 157 7.22 5.36 4.15
CA PHE A 157 6.85 6.47 3.27
C PHE A 157 5.34 6.74 3.29
N GLY A 158 4.52 5.69 3.31
CA GLY A 158 3.07 5.79 3.44
C GLY A 158 2.63 6.32 4.80
N GLU A 159 3.28 5.89 5.89
CA GLU A 159 3.03 6.42 7.23
C GLU A 159 3.33 7.91 7.32
N GLU A 160 4.49 8.34 6.83
CA GLU A 160 4.87 9.76 6.77
C GLU A 160 3.86 10.56 5.95
N PHE A 161 3.48 10.06 4.77
CA PHE A 161 2.48 10.69 3.93
C PHE A 161 1.15 10.88 4.66
N CYS A 162 0.65 9.85 5.36
CA CYS A 162 -0.61 9.94 6.09
C CYS A 162 -0.53 11.01 7.19
N LYS A 163 0.54 10.99 7.99
CA LYS A 163 0.77 11.92 9.10
C LYS A 163 0.86 13.38 8.63
N VAL A 164 1.46 13.61 7.47
CA VAL A 164 1.65 14.97 6.93
C VAL A 164 0.43 15.49 6.18
N ALA A 165 -0.27 14.61 5.43
CA ALA A 165 -1.26 15.04 4.43
C ALA A 165 -2.71 14.65 4.73
N LEU A 166 -2.98 13.62 5.55
CA LEU A 166 -4.31 13.01 5.65
C LEU A 166 -4.96 13.08 7.04
N VAL A 167 -4.21 13.47 8.08
CA VAL A 167 -4.71 13.59 9.45
C VAL A 167 -4.29 14.92 10.07
N ASP A 168 -4.90 15.28 11.19
CA ASP A 168 -4.50 16.44 11.99
C ASP A 168 -3.24 16.16 12.81
N GLU A 169 -2.67 17.23 13.37
CA GLU A 169 -1.43 17.18 14.15
C GLU A 169 -1.57 16.32 15.42
N GLU A 170 -2.76 16.26 16.01
CA GLU A 170 -3.03 15.43 17.20
C GLU A 170 -2.88 13.94 16.87
N VAL A 171 -3.49 13.47 15.79
CA VAL A 171 -3.34 12.08 15.35
C VAL A 171 -1.92 11.82 14.85
N ALA A 172 -1.33 12.75 14.11
CA ALA A 172 0.01 12.58 13.53
C ALA A 172 1.10 12.37 14.60
N LEU A 173 0.98 13.03 15.75
CA LEU A 173 1.93 12.97 16.87
C LEU A 173 1.56 11.94 17.95
N SER A 174 0.46 11.20 17.76
CA SER A 174 0.03 10.20 18.74
C SER A 174 1.05 9.08 18.88
N ALA A 175 1.42 8.77 20.13
CA ALA A 175 2.28 7.65 20.47
C ALA A 175 1.56 6.29 20.41
N ASP A 176 0.23 6.30 20.32
CA ASP A 176 -0.62 5.10 20.35
C ASP A 176 -0.88 4.53 18.95
N LEU A 177 -0.25 5.08 17.90
CA LEU A 177 -0.40 4.57 16.55
C LEU A 177 0.17 3.14 16.44
N PRO A 178 -0.55 2.21 15.79
CA PRO A 178 -0.10 0.84 15.61
C PRO A 178 1.13 0.74 14.72
N GLU A 179 1.97 -0.25 15.03
CA GLU A 179 3.23 -0.51 14.32
C GLU A 179 2.99 -1.23 12.98
N HIS A 180 3.62 -0.75 11.92
CA HIS A 180 3.68 -1.44 10.62
C HIS A 180 5.04 -2.13 10.45
N ALA A 181 5.01 -3.44 10.21
CA ALA A 181 6.21 -4.24 10.01
C ALA A 181 6.74 -4.10 8.58
N THR A 182 8.07 -4.04 8.45
CA THR A 182 8.75 -4.21 7.16
C THR A 182 8.80 -5.70 6.80
N PRO A 183 8.28 -6.13 5.63
CA PRO A 183 8.31 -7.52 5.21
C PRO A 183 9.75 -8.01 5.17
N SER A 184 10.04 -9.14 5.84
CA SER A 184 11.33 -9.80 5.69
C SER A 184 11.49 -10.36 4.27
N GLU A 185 12.71 -10.30 3.70
CA GLU A 185 12.99 -10.91 2.40
C GLU A 185 12.99 -12.46 2.46
N GLU A 186 13.11 -13.02 3.67
CA GLU A 186 13.12 -14.46 3.92
C GLU A 186 11.68 -14.99 4.02
N GLY A 187 11.15 -15.47 2.90
CA GLY A 187 9.81 -16.05 2.86
C GLY A 187 9.66 -17.28 3.77
N PRO A 188 8.42 -17.60 4.20
CA PRO A 188 8.16 -18.84 4.93
C PRO A 188 8.49 -20.03 4.04
N GLN A 189 9.29 -20.96 4.55
CA GLN A 189 9.51 -22.26 3.92
C GLN A 189 8.15 -22.96 3.73
N ALA A 190 8.00 -23.54 2.53
CA ALA A 190 6.78 -24.04 1.90
C ALA A 190 5.84 -24.90 2.77
#